data_AF-A0AAN7GTH2-F1
#
_entry.id   AF-A0AAN7GTH2-F1
#
_cell.length_a   1.000
_cell.length_b   1.000
_cell.length_c   1.000
_cell.angle_alpha   90.00
_cell.angle_beta   90.00
_cell.angle_gamma   90.00
#
_symmetry.space_group_name_H-M   'P 1'
#
loop_
_entity.id
_entity.type
_entity.pdbx_description
1 polymer ?
#
loop_
_entity_poly.entity_id
_entity_poly.type
_entity_poly.pdbx_seq_one_letter_code
_entity_poly.pdbx_strand_id
1 'polypeptide(L)'
;MRESAANRYKVFQIPMEWMLDNGIVNQIKLASVKLAMKYMKRVSAELEMVGGGGPEEEELVVQGVRFAFRVHQFAGGFDVETMKAFEELRDKARPSHVQCQSQQQQQKLVSFDTMLRRNPVANSAPETNSRE
;
A
#
# COMPACT_ATOMS: atom_id res chain seq x y z
N MET A 1 16.61 -4.52 24.99
CA MET A 1 15.68 -3.48 24.48
C MET A 1 14.52 -3.19 25.43
N ARG A 2 13.82 -4.19 25.99
CA ARG A 2 12.71 -3.99 26.95
C ARG A 2 13.13 -3.24 28.23
N GLU A 3 14.24 -3.61 28.86
CA GLU A 3 14.73 -2.95 30.09
C GLU A 3 15.15 -1.49 29.86
N SER A 4 15.78 -1.22 28.71
CA SER A 4 16.27 0.13 28.37
C SER A 4 15.14 1.15 28.17
N ALA A 5 13.97 0.70 27.70
CA ALA A 5 12.79 1.54 27.56
C ALA A 5 12.04 1.70 28.90
N ALA A 6 11.96 0.62 29.69
CA ALA A 6 11.28 0.62 30.98
C ALA A 6 11.83 1.66 31.96
N ASN A 7 13.16 1.83 32.00
CA ASN A 7 13.78 2.86 32.86
C ASN A 7 13.40 4.29 32.47
N ARG A 8 13.22 4.57 31.17
CA ARG A 8 12.77 5.90 30.72
C ARG A 8 11.31 6.16 31.06
N TYR A 9 10.46 5.14 30.93
CA TYR A 9 9.04 5.25 31.23
C TYR A 9 8.77 5.49 32.72
N LYS A 10 9.60 4.94 33.62
CA LYS A 10 9.57 5.25 35.05
C LYS A 10 9.76 6.73 35.35
N VAL A 11 10.65 7.42 34.62
CA VAL A 11 10.87 8.88 34.79
C VAL A 11 9.60 9.68 34.49
N PHE A 12 8.80 9.22 33.52
CA PHE A 12 7.53 9.84 33.15
C PHE A 12 6.32 9.31 33.93
N GLN A 13 6.53 8.49 34.97
CA GLN A 13 5.48 7.83 35.75
C GLN A 13 4.46 7.06 34.89
N ILE A 14 4.89 6.55 33.73
CA ILE A 14 4.05 5.69 32.89
C ILE A 14 3.95 4.34 33.61
N PRO A 15 2.74 3.80 33.85
CA PRO A 15 2.57 2.47 34.42
C PRO A 15 3.26 1.41 33.56
N MET A 16 4.04 0.54 34.20
CA MET A 16 4.89 -0.44 33.52
C MET A 16 4.52 -1.88 33.85
N GLU A 17 3.61 -2.08 34.81
CA GLU A 17 3.22 -3.38 35.34
C GLU A 17 2.64 -4.29 34.25
N TRP A 18 2.00 -3.69 33.25
CA TRP A 18 1.45 -4.39 32.08
C TRP A 18 2.54 -4.89 31.11
N MET A 19 3.74 -4.31 31.14
CA MET A 19 4.88 -4.72 30.30
C MET A 19 5.72 -5.83 30.93
N LEU A 20 5.55 -6.07 32.23
CA LEU A 20 6.20 -7.18 32.93
C LEU A 20 5.70 -8.52 32.35
N ASP A 21 6.44 -9.60 32.58
CA ASP A 21 6.12 -10.94 32.07
C ASP A 21 4.93 -11.61 32.79
N ASN A 22 3.94 -10.80 33.20
CA ASN A 22 2.65 -11.20 33.78
C ASN A 22 1.67 -11.75 32.72
N GLY A 23 2.13 -11.98 31.49
CA GLY A 23 1.32 -12.54 30.40
C GLY A 23 0.37 -11.57 29.68
N ILE A 24 0.15 -10.35 30.20
CA ILE A 24 -0.73 -9.33 29.57
C ILE A 24 -0.26 -9.02 28.14
N VAL A 25 1.04 -8.82 27.93
CA VAL A 25 1.60 -8.59 26.59
C VAL A 25 1.28 -9.75 25.64
N ASN A 26 1.33 -11.00 26.12
CA ASN A 26 1.01 -12.17 25.30
C ASN A 26 -0.49 -12.21 24.95
N GLN A 27 -1.37 -11.80 25.87
CA GLN A 27 -2.80 -11.67 25.58
C GLN A 27 -3.07 -10.59 24.52
N ILE A 28 -2.40 -9.43 24.61
CA ILE A 28 -2.52 -8.35 23.62
C ILE A 28 -2.05 -8.83 22.24
N LYS A 29 -0.92 -9.54 22.19
CA LYS A 29 -0.42 -10.15 20.95
C LYS A 29 -1.43 -11.13 20.37
N LEU A 30 -1.96 -12.05 21.19
CA LEU A 30 -2.96 -13.03 20.76
C LEU A 30 -4.25 -12.36 20.26
N ALA A 31 -4.75 -11.34 20.95
CA ALA A 31 -5.92 -10.58 20.53
C ALA A 31 -5.66 -9.87 19.19
N SER A 32 -4.46 -9.33 18.99
CA SER A 32 -4.05 -8.67 17.76
C SER A 32 -3.98 -9.66 16.58
N VAL A 33 -3.44 -10.87 16.78
CA VAL A 33 -3.42 -11.95 15.78
C VAL A 33 -4.84 -12.35 15.38
N LYS A 34 -5.74 -12.56 16.36
CA LYS A 34 -7.16 -12.85 16.11
C LYS A 34 -7.85 -11.73 15.33
N LEU A 35 -7.54 -10.47 15.63
CA LEU A 35 -8.06 -9.33 14.91
C LEU A 35 -7.56 -9.30 13.47
N ALA A 36 -6.26 -9.55 13.25
CA ALA A 36 -5.68 -9.67 11.92
C ALA A 36 -6.40 -10.74 11.09
N MET A 37 -6.61 -11.94 11.64
CA MET A 37 -7.34 -12.99 10.94
C MET A 37 -8.74 -12.53 10.52
N LYS A 38 -9.52 -11.94 11.44
CA LYS A 38 -10.88 -11.45 11.13
C LYS A 38 -10.87 -10.38 10.05
N TYR A 39 -9.93 -9.45 10.13
CA TYR A 39 -9.79 -8.39 9.14
C TYR A 39 -9.41 -8.94 7.77
N MET A 40 -8.40 -9.80 7.67
CA MET A 40 -8.00 -10.41 6.40
C MET A 40 -9.15 -11.20 5.75
N LYS A 41 -9.89 -11.98 6.55
CA LYS A 41 -11.09 -12.68 6.07
C LYS A 41 -12.16 -11.71 5.56
N ARG A 42 -12.37 -10.58 6.23
CA ARG A 42 -13.32 -9.56 5.79
C ARG A 42 -12.88 -8.91 4.49
N VAL A 43 -11.62 -8.48 4.39
CA VAL A 43 -11.07 -7.93 3.14
C VAL A 43 -11.25 -8.95 2.02
N SER A 44 -10.81 -10.19 2.21
CA SER A 44 -10.99 -11.25 1.22
C SER A 44 -12.45 -11.42 0.77
N ALA A 45 -13.44 -11.30 1.66
CA ALA A 45 -14.85 -11.39 1.29
C ALA A 45 -15.36 -10.18 0.49
N GLU A 46 -14.93 -8.96 0.83
CA GLU A 46 -15.29 -7.74 0.09
C GLU A 46 -14.74 -7.78 -1.35
N LEU A 47 -13.52 -8.29 -1.54
CA LEU A 47 -12.90 -8.43 -2.87
C LEU A 47 -13.72 -9.35 -3.78
N GLU A 48 -14.30 -10.43 -3.23
CA GLU A 48 -15.18 -11.33 -4.01
C GLU A 48 -16.53 -10.70 -4.34
N MET A 49 -17.04 -9.81 -3.47
CA MET A 49 -18.35 -9.16 -3.65
C MET A 49 -18.30 -7.99 -4.64
N VAL A 50 -17.21 -7.23 -4.64
CA VAL A 50 -17.08 -6.02 -5.48
C VAL A 50 -16.80 -6.36 -6.95
N GLY A 51 -16.29 -7.56 -7.24
CA GLY A 51 -16.33 -8.18 -8.57
C GLY A 51 -15.98 -7.23 -9.72
N GLY A 52 -14.85 -6.54 -9.64
CA GLY A 52 -14.58 -5.40 -10.54
C GLY A 52 -13.13 -5.14 -10.90
N GLY A 53 -12.14 -5.73 -10.22
CA GLY A 53 -10.71 -5.55 -10.55
C GLY A 53 -10.28 -4.08 -10.56
N GLY A 54 -11.02 -3.23 -9.85
CA GLY A 54 -10.83 -1.78 -9.85
C GLY A 54 -9.67 -1.33 -8.97
N PRO A 55 -9.19 -0.09 -9.11
CA PRO A 55 -8.12 0.46 -8.28
C PRO A 55 -8.43 0.44 -6.77
N GLU A 56 -9.72 0.50 -6.40
CA GLU A 56 -10.18 0.37 -5.02
C GLU A 56 -9.90 -1.04 -4.44
N GLU A 57 -10.02 -2.08 -5.26
CA GLU A 57 -9.75 -3.47 -4.88
C GLU A 57 -8.26 -3.68 -4.57
N GLU A 58 -7.39 -3.15 -5.44
CA GLU A 58 -5.95 -3.19 -5.23
C GLU A 58 -5.53 -2.42 -3.96
N GLU A 59 -6.13 -1.25 -3.74
CA GLU A 59 -5.86 -0.47 -2.52
C GLU A 59 -6.27 -1.23 -1.26
N LEU A 60 -7.46 -1.85 -1.26
CA LEU A 60 -7.94 -2.67 -0.14
C LEU A 60 -6.99 -3.83 0.17
N VAL A 61 -6.45 -4.49 -0.86
CA VAL A 61 -5.45 -5.55 -0.67
C VAL A 61 -4.16 -5.00 -0.07
N VAL A 62 -3.64 -3.88 -0.58
CA VAL A 62 -2.41 -3.27 -0.06
C VAL A 62 -2.57 -2.85 1.40
N GLN A 63 -3.71 -2.28 1.77
CA GLN A 63 -4.04 -1.96 3.17
C GLN A 63 -4.14 -3.24 4.02
N GLY A 64 -4.81 -4.25 3.48
CA GLY A 64 -4.91 -5.62 3.97
C GLY A 64 -3.57 -6.20 4.43
N VAL A 65 -2.64 -6.27 3.47
CA VAL A 65 -1.30 -6.84 3.64
C VAL A 65 -0.45 -5.99 4.59
N ARG A 66 -0.50 -4.65 4.49
CA ARG A 66 0.26 -3.75 5.39
C ARG A 66 -0.16 -3.93 6.84
N PHE A 67 -1.46 -4.02 7.11
CA PHE A 67 -1.96 -4.24 8.44
C PHE A 67 -1.51 -5.60 8.99
N ALA A 68 -1.68 -6.68 8.20
CA ALA A 68 -1.25 -8.02 8.59
C ALA A 68 0.25 -8.05 8.91
N PHE A 69 1.10 -7.44 8.09
CA PHE A 69 2.53 -7.37 8.34
C PHE A 69 2.87 -6.67 9.65
N ARG A 70 2.17 -5.57 9.99
CA ARG A 70 2.38 -4.87 11.27
C ARG A 70 2.03 -5.75 12.47
N VAL A 71 0.94 -6.51 12.39
CA VAL A 71 0.56 -7.44 13.46
C VAL A 71 1.55 -8.60 13.56
N HIS A 72 2.00 -9.15 12.43
CA HIS A 72 3.01 -10.21 12.39
C HIS A 72 4.30 -9.79 13.11
N GLN A 73 4.83 -8.61 12.78
CA GLN A 73 6.04 -8.07 13.42
C GLN A 73 5.84 -7.80 14.91
N PHE A 74 4.65 -7.37 15.32
CA PHE A 74 4.33 -7.11 16.73
C PHE A 74 4.19 -8.39 17.55
N ALA A 75 3.44 -9.37 17.04
CA ALA A 75 3.18 -10.63 17.73
C ALA A 75 4.40 -11.57 17.69
N GLY A 76 5.22 -11.46 16.66
CA GLY A 76 6.36 -12.36 16.38
C GLY A 76 5.96 -13.58 15.55
N GLY A 77 4.89 -13.47 14.76
CA GLY A 77 4.37 -14.59 13.98
C GLY A 77 2.84 -14.68 13.95
N PHE A 78 2.35 -15.60 13.13
CA PHE A 78 0.95 -16.00 13.07
C PHE A 78 0.81 -17.48 13.42
N ASP A 79 -0.34 -17.86 13.97
CA ASP A 79 -0.75 -19.26 14.03
C ASP A 79 -1.12 -19.78 12.63
N VAL A 80 -1.30 -21.10 12.52
CA VAL A 80 -1.55 -21.80 11.25
C VAL A 80 -2.80 -21.26 10.55
N GLU A 81 -3.88 -21.01 11.28
CA GLU A 81 -5.14 -20.52 10.70
C GLU A 81 -5.00 -19.09 10.19
N THR A 82 -4.32 -18.24 10.96
CA THR A 82 -4.09 -16.85 10.61
C THR A 82 -3.13 -16.73 9.44
N MET A 83 -2.10 -17.58 9.38
CA MET A 83 -1.17 -17.63 8.25
C MET A 83 -1.88 -18.02 6.95
N LYS A 84 -2.80 -18.99 7.02
CA LYS A 84 -3.63 -19.37 5.87
C LYS A 84 -4.48 -18.19 5.37
N ALA A 85 -5.14 -17.46 6.27
CA ALA A 85 -5.92 -16.27 5.90
C ALA A 85 -5.04 -15.16 5.27
N PHE A 86 -3.80 -15.03 5.72
CA PHE A 86 -2.83 -14.11 5.12
C PHE A 86 -2.39 -14.54 3.71
N GLU A 87 -2.14 -15.83 3.50
CA GLU A 87 -1.81 -16.37 2.18
C GLU A 87 -2.95 -16.17 1.17
N GLU A 88 -4.19 -16.45 1.58
CA GLU A 88 -5.38 -16.20 0.76
C GLU A 88 -5.48 -14.73 0.34
N LEU A 89 -5.28 -13.79 1.27
CA LEU A 89 -5.31 -12.36 0.96
C LEU A 89 -4.14 -11.95 0.04
N ARG A 90 -2.93 -12.48 0.29
CA ARG A 90 -1.74 -12.20 -0.53
C ARG A 90 -1.91 -12.72 -1.96
N ASP A 91 -2.55 -13.86 -2.14
CA ASP A 91 -2.73 -14.45 -3.46
C ASP A 91 -3.69 -13.64 -4.32
N LYS A 92 -4.65 -12.93 -3.71
CA LYS A 92 -5.47 -11.88 -4.36
C LYS A 92 -4.70 -10.61 -4.68
N ALA A 93 -3.61 -10.34 -3.96
CA ALA A 93 -2.68 -9.23 -4.24
C ALA A 93 -1.81 -9.48 -5.46
N ARG A 94 -1.65 -10.75 -5.87
CA ARG A 94 -0.88 -11.07 -7.06
C ARG A 94 -1.71 -10.60 -8.25
N PRO A 95 -1.19 -9.67 -9.06
CA PRO A 95 -1.95 -9.21 -10.20
C PRO A 95 -2.23 -10.40 -11.11
N SER A 96 -3.50 -10.57 -11.49
CA SER A 96 -3.83 -11.17 -12.77
C SER A 96 -3.06 -10.38 -13.82
N HIS A 97 -1.87 -10.86 -14.22
CA HIS A 97 -0.94 -10.21 -15.13
C HIS A 97 -1.46 -10.23 -16.59
N VAL A 98 -2.73 -9.91 -16.80
CA VAL A 98 -3.36 -9.86 -18.10
C VAL A 98 -4.30 -8.67 -18.05
N GLN A 99 -3.96 -7.61 -18.79
CA GLN A 99 -4.75 -6.37 -19.00
C GLN A 99 -4.46 -5.17 -18.08
N CYS A 100 -3.20 -4.74 -17.92
CA CYS A 100 -2.93 -3.31 -17.67
C CYS A 100 -1.57 -2.85 -18.23
N GLN A 101 -1.12 -3.41 -19.36
CA GLN A 101 0.03 -2.88 -20.10
C GLN A 101 -0.38 -2.11 -21.36
N SER A 102 -1.61 -2.28 -21.87
CA SER A 102 -2.07 -1.65 -23.11
C SER A 102 -2.43 -0.17 -22.97
N GLN A 103 -2.82 0.32 -21.79
CA GLN A 103 -3.20 1.74 -21.62
C GLN A 103 -2.00 2.69 -21.41
N GLN A 104 -0.93 2.25 -20.73
CA GLN A 104 0.23 3.12 -20.50
C GLN A 104 1.10 3.33 -21.75
N GLN A 105 1.14 2.38 -22.69
CA GLN A 105 1.86 2.56 -23.96
C GLN A 105 1.13 3.48 -24.94
N GLN A 106 -0.21 3.51 -24.95
CA GLN A 106 -0.93 4.44 -25.82
C GLN A 106 -0.77 5.89 -25.36
N GLN A 107 -0.85 6.20 -24.06
CA GLN A 107 -0.68 7.59 -23.59
C GLN A 107 0.71 8.17 -23.91
N LYS A 108 1.76 7.34 -23.92
CA LYS A 108 3.11 7.77 -24.31
C LYS A 108 3.23 8.09 -25.81
N LEU A 109 2.50 7.37 -26.66
CA LEU A 109 2.51 7.60 -28.11
C LEU A 109 1.70 8.84 -28.49
N VAL A 110 0.51 9.04 -27.88
CA VAL A 110 -0.32 10.23 -28.16
C VAL A 110 0.38 11.52 -27.69
N SER A 111 1.13 11.46 -26.59
CA SER A 111 1.88 12.63 -26.08
C SER A 111 3.06 13.02 -26.98
N PHE A 112 3.73 12.07 -27.63
CA PHE A 112 4.80 12.35 -28.59
C PHE A 112 4.27 12.96 -29.89
N ASP A 113 3.18 12.44 -30.44
CA ASP A 113 2.56 12.99 -31.66
C ASP A 113 2.04 14.42 -31.48
N THR A 114 1.56 14.74 -30.28
CA THR A 114 1.05 16.09 -29.98
C THR A 114 2.18 17.12 -29.86
N MET A 115 3.40 16.71 -29.47
CA MET A 115 4.56 17.61 -29.37
C MET A 115 5.21 17.93 -30.73
N LEU A 116 5.09 17.06 -31.73
CA LEU A 116 5.68 17.28 -33.07
C LEU A 116 4.82 18.14 -34.01
N ARG A 117 3.61 18.56 -33.60
CA ARG A 117 2.69 19.38 -34.41
C ARG A 117 2.65 20.88 -34.06
N ARG A 118 3.54 21.38 -33.21
CA ARG A 118 3.61 22.82 -32.91
C ARG A 118 4.75 23.49 -33.67
N ASN A 119 4.47 23.92 -34.90
CA ASN A 119 5.35 24.81 -35.65
C ASN A 119 4.60 26.09 -36.00
N PRO A 120 4.81 27.21 -35.27
CA PRO A 120 4.34 28.51 -35.70
C PRO A 120 5.53 29.44 -35.93
N VAL A 121 5.90 29.66 -37.20
CA VAL A 121 6.61 30.90 -37.56
C VAL A 121 5.93 31.48 -38.79
N ALA A 122 4.97 32.37 -38.51
CA ALA A 122 4.58 33.42 -39.43
C ALA A 122 5.43 34.66 -39.15
N ASN A 123 5.70 35.39 -40.23
CA ASN A 123 6.16 36.78 -40.32
C ASN A 123 7.66 37.07 -40.20
N SER A 124 8.28 37.30 -41.35
CA SER A 124 9.21 38.43 -41.51
C SER A 124 9.02 39.09 -42.87
N ALA A 125 8.39 40.26 -42.86
CA ALA A 125 8.65 41.35 -43.80
C ALA A 125 8.65 42.63 -42.94
N PRO A 126 9.65 43.50 -43.12
CA PRO A 126 9.37 44.67 -43.92
C PRO A 126 10.49 45.00 -44.91
N GLU A 127 10.09 45.39 -46.12
CA GLU A 127 10.95 46.06 -47.08
C GLU A 127 11.35 47.44 -46.54
N THR A 128 12.66 47.73 -46.51
CA THR A 128 13.20 49.10 -46.49
C THR A 128 14.42 49.20 -47.38
N ASN A 129 14.17 49.71 -48.58
CA ASN A 129 14.91 50.66 -49.42
C ASN A 129 16.45 50.89 -49.24
N SER A 130 17.12 50.91 -50.41
CA SER A 130 18.19 51.83 -50.88
C SER A 130 19.67 51.38 -50.92
N ARG A 131 20.28 51.72 -52.07
CA ARG A 131 21.70 51.81 -52.49
C ARG A 131 22.25 50.52 -53.14
N GLU A 132 22.77 50.50 -54.37
CA GLU A 132 23.22 51.51 -55.37
C GLU A 132 22.93 51.01 -56.79
#